data_AF-A0A0B8NYW1-F1
#
_entry.id   AF-A0A0B8NYW1-F1
#
_cell.length_a   1.000
_cell.length_b   1.000
_cell.length_c   1.000
_cell.angle_alpha   90.00
_cell.angle_beta   90.00
_cell.angle_gamma   90.00
#
_symmetry.space_group_name_H-M   'P 1'
#
loop_
_entity.id
_entity.type
_entity.pdbx_description
1 polymer ?
#
loop_
_entity_poly.entity_id
_entity_poly.type
_entity_poly.pdbx_seq_one_letter_code
_entity_poly.pdbx_strand_id
1 'polypeptide(L)'
;MDDNEFDRIILGGNMKIANQVASELHHSVAELLVSIEPIPFKVAEKELRDVVRSIADEYEQVQDYSMVQELITRQNVFDRSVFGEQEVLTALENGQVRRIYISHPVDAVKFNSILVEALANNVEVEIIHGEAATRLESLGSVAATLYYAI
;
A
#
# COMPACT_ATOMS: atom_id res chain seq x y z
N MET A 1 21.82 -5.25 3.80
CA MET A 1 20.52 -4.59 3.63
C MET A 1 20.89 -3.21 3.14
N ASP A 2 20.67 -2.94 1.86
CA ASP A 2 20.89 -1.61 1.31
C ASP A 2 19.86 -0.70 1.96
N ASP A 3 20.33 0.19 2.86
CA ASP A 3 19.53 1.28 3.41
C ASP A 3 19.30 2.28 2.26
N ASN A 4 18.29 2.02 1.43
CA ASN A 4 17.81 3.02 0.49
C ASN A 4 17.13 4.12 1.32
N GLU A 5 17.72 5.31 1.32
CA GLU A 5 17.22 6.51 2.01
C GLU A 5 15.85 6.98 1.45
N PHE A 6 15.42 6.44 0.31
CA PHE A 6 14.20 6.81 -0.38
C PHE A 6 13.35 5.60 -0.68
N ASP A 7 12.08 5.65 -0.28
CA ASP A 7 11.09 4.61 -0.60
C ASP A 7 10.58 4.72 -2.05
N ARG A 8 10.68 5.91 -2.66
CA ARG A 8 10.09 6.23 -3.97
C ARG A 8 10.90 7.32 -4.70
N ILE A 9 10.96 7.22 -6.02
CA ILE A 9 11.72 8.13 -6.88
C ILE A 9 10.82 8.62 -8.02
N ILE A 10 10.89 9.92 -8.32
CA ILE A 10 10.29 10.54 -9.50
C ILE A 10 11.43 11.15 -10.32
N LEU A 11 11.50 10.82 -11.62
CA LEU A 11 12.48 11.41 -12.52
C LEU A 11 11.87 12.60 -13.26
N GLY A 12 12.32 13.80 -12.90
CA GLY A 12 11.92 15.04 -13.57
C GLY A 12 12.93 15.47 -14.64
N GLY A 13 12.47 15.87 -15.81
CA GLY A 13 13.31 16.57 -16.78
C GLY A 13 12.88 16.40 -18.22
N ASN A 14 13.83 16.43 -19.14
CA ASN A 14 13.53 16.08 -20.53
C ASN A 14 13.20 14.59 -20.61
N MET A 15 12.00 14.25 -21.11
CA MET A 15 11.52 12.88 -21.26
C MET A 15 12.55 11.94 -21.89
N LYS A 16 13.30 12.38 -22.91
CA LYS A 16 14.28 11.54 -23.59
C LYS A 16 15.45 11.17 -22.68
N ILE A 17 15.95 12.13 -21.91
CA ILE A 17 17.08 11.92 -20.99
C ILE A 17 16.60 11.11 -19.78
N ALA A 18 15.44 11.45 -19.22
CA ALA A 18 14.90 10.77 -18.05
C ALA A 18 14.58 9.29 -18.33
N ASN A 19 14.04 8.96 -19.52
CA ASN A 19 13.86 7.56 -19.92
C ASN A 19 15.19 6.82 -20.10
N GLN A 20 16.21 7.48 -20.64
CA GLN A 20 17.53 6.87 -20.79
C GLN A 20 18.19 6.62 -19.43
N VAL A 21 18.02 7.52 -18.46
CA VAL A 21 18.48 7.29 -17.09
C VAL A 21 17.71 6.10 -16.49
N ALA A 22 16.39 6.07 -16.64
CA ALA A 22 15.55 4.99 -16.13
C ALA A 22 15.96 3.61 -16.65
N SER A 23 16.35 3.49 -17.93
CA SER A 23 16.78 2.21 -18.52
C SER A 23 18.14 1.72 -18.03
N GLU A 24 18.97 2.61 -17.48
CA GLU A 24 20.31 2.30 -16.96
C GLU A 24 20.33 2.18 -15.43
N LEU A 25 19.19 2.36 -14.76
CA LEU A 25 19.08 2.19 -13.32
C LEU A 25 19.30 0.72 -12.94
N HIS A 26 20.02 0.51 -11.84
CA HIS A 26 20.09 -0.81 -11.22
C HIS A 26 18.68 -1.26 -10.79
N HIS A 27 18.40 -2.56 -10.89
CA HIS A 27 17.06 -3.12 -10.64
C HIS A 27 16.44 -2.63 -9.31
N SER A 28 17.25 -2.56 -8.25
CA SER A 28 16.82 -2.14 -6.91
C SER A 28 16.36 -0.68 -6.83
N VAL A 29 16.80 0.18 -7.76
CA VAL A 29 16.39 1.59 -7.85
C VAL A 29 15.28 1.77 -8.88
N ALA A 30 15.30 0.97 -9.95
CA ALA A 30 14.25 0.95 -10.96
C ALA A 30 12.90 0.52 -10.36
N GLU A 31 12.89 -0.39 -9.37
CA GLU A 31 11.69 -0.78 -8.63
C GLU A 31 11.09 0.36 -7.80
N LEU A 32 11.88 1.37 -7.42
CA LEU A 32 11.42 2.53 -6.65
C LEU A 32 10.91 3.67 -7.56
N LEU A 33 11.07 3.56 -8.87
CA LEU A 33 10.68 4.59 -9.83
C LEU A 33 9.15 4.61 -10.02
N VAL A 34 8.51 5.67 -9.54
CA VAL A 34 7.06 5.86 -9.60
C VAL A 34 6.60 6.49 -10.91
N SER A 35 7.28 7.55 -11.36
CA SER A 35 6.94 8.22 -12.62
C SER A 35 8.14 8.95 -13.23
N ILE A 36 8.03 9.23 -14.53
CA ILE A 36 8.93 10.09 -15.30
C ILE A 36 8.12 11.26 -15.84
N GLU A 37 8.46 12.48 -15.38
CA GLU A 37 7.67 13.67 -15.68
C GLU A 37 8.46 14.74 -16.43
N PRO A 38 7.81 15.44 -17.38
CA PRO A 38 8.40 16.59 -18.04
C PRO A 38 8.43 17.80 -17.10
N ILE A 39 9.54 17.96 -16.36
CA ILE A 39 9.73 19.07 -15.41
C ILE A 39 10.77 20.07 -15.99
N PRO A 40 10.38 21.33 -16.28
CA PRO A 40 11.33 22.35 -16.72
C PRO A 40 12.38 22.64 -15.64
N PHE A 41 13.63 22.88 -16.06
CA PHE A 41 14.73 23.18 -15.13
C PHE A 41 14.52 24.45 -14.27
N LYS A 42 13.66 25.37 -14.73
CA LYS A 42 13.36 26.65 -14.04
C LYS A 42 12.00 26.66 -13.34
N VAL A 43 11.42 25.50 -13.05
CA VAL A 43 10.15 25.44 -12.32
C VAL A 43 10.35 25.99 -10.89
N ALA A 44 9.35 26.71 -10.36
CA ALA A 44 9.45 27.20 -9.00
C ALA A 44 9.36 26.02 -8.01
N GLU A 45 10.05 26.08 -6.87
CA GLU A 45 10.05 25.01 -5.86
C GLU A 45 8.63 24.67 -5.36
N LYS A 46 7.75 25.68 -5.29
CA LYS A 46 6.34 25.48 -4.96
C LYS A 46 5.62 24.63 -6.02
N GLU A 47 5.78 24.99 -7.29
CA GLU A 47 5.17 24.25 -8.40
C GLU A 47 5.72 22.82 -8.49
N LEU A 48 7.02 22.64 -8.25
CA LEU A 48 7.63 21.31 -8.16
C LEU A 48 6.99 20.47 -7.04
N ARG A 49 6.82 21.05 -5.85
CA ARG A 49 6.16 20.38 -4.72
C ARG A 49 4.73 19.99 -5.05
N ASP A 50 3.98 20.87 -5.68
CA ASP A 50 2.57 20.61 -6.04
C ASP A 50 2.47 19.45 -7.06
N VAL A 51 3.36 19.41 -8.06
CA VAL A 51 3.44 18.31 -9.03
C VAL A 51 3.82 16.99 -8.36
N VAL A 52 4.90 16.98 -7.58
CA VAL A 52 5.38 15.78 -6.86
C VAL A 52 4.31 15.25 -5.91
N ARG A 53 3.63 16.14 -5.18
CA ARG A 53 2.55 15.77 -4.27
C ARG A 53 1.39 15.12 -5.02
N SER A 54 0.95 15.69 -6.13
CA SER A 54 -0.13 15.12 -6.93
C SER A 54 0.18 13.69 -7.41
N ILE A 55 1.42 13.44 -7.83
CA ILE A 55 1.87 12.12 -8.30
C ILE A 55 1.96 11.13 -7.14
N ALA A 56 2.48 11.58 -6.00
CA ALA A 56 2.56 10.75 -4.79
C ALA A 56 1.16 10.34 -4.32
N ASP A 57 0.23 11.31 -4.23
CA ASP A 57 -1.16 11.09 -3.82
C ASP A 57 -1.87 10.12 -4.78
N GLU A 58 -1.69 10.28 -6.10
CA GLU A 58 -2.28 9.38 -7.11
C GLU A 58 -1.71 7.96 -7.00
N TYR A 59 -0.40 7.82 -6.84
CA TYR A 59 0.24 6.51 -6.70
C TYR A 59 -0.23 5.79 -5.42
N GLU A 60 -0.33 6.49 -4.29
CA GLU A 60 -0.86 5.92 -3.05
C GLU A 60 -2.31 5.43 -3.23
N GLN A 61 -3.16 6.21 -3.90
CA GLN A 61 -4.52 5.78 -4.20
C GLN A 61 -4.57 4.52 -5.06
N VAL A 62 -3.76 4.45 -6.12
CA VAL A 62 -3.68 3.27 -7.00
C VAL A 62 -3.16 2.06 -6.23
N GLN A 63 -2.17 2.25 -5.37
CA GLN A 63 -1.61 1.19 -4.53
C GLN A 63 -2.65 0.63 -3.56
N ASP A 64 -3.32 1.49 -2.80
CA ASP A 64 -4.37 1.12 -1.85
C ASP A 64 -5.51 0.37 -2.54
N TYR A 65 -5.95 0.87 -3.71
CA TYR A 65 -6.98 0.22 -4.49
C TYR A 65 -6.53 -1.17 -4.99
N SER A 66 -5.28 -1.27 -5.44
CA SER A 66 -4.71 -2.54 -5.89
C SER A 66 -4.64 -3.57 -4.76
N MET A 67 -4.25 -3.15 -3.54
CA MET A 67 -4.24 -4.01 -2.36
C MET A 67 -5.64 -4.55 -2.03
N VAL A 68 -6.66 -3.69 -2.02
CA VAL A 68 -8.05 -4.11 -1.75
C VAL A 68 -8.56 -5.05 -2.85
N GLN A 69 -8.26 -4.76 -4.12
CA GLN A 69 -8.65 -5.63 -5.22
C GLN A 69 -7.95 -6.99 -5.17
N GLU A 70 -6.69 -7.02 -4.74
CA GLU A 70 -5.94 -8.26 -4.52
C GLU A 70 -6.57 -9.10 -3.40
N LEU A 71 -6.95 -8.49 -2.28
CA LEU A 71 -7.68 -9.16 -1.19
C LEU A 71 -8.97 -9.81 -1.70
N ILE A 72 -9.78 -9.07 -2.46
CA ILE A 72 -11.04 -9.60 -3.00
C ILE A 72 -10.77 -10.79 -3.94
N THR A 73 -9.74 -10.69 -4.75
CA THR A 73 -9.37 -11.76 -5.70
C THR A 73 -8.87 -13.00 -4.96
N ARG A 74 -8.05 -12.83 -3.92
CA ARG A 74 -7.50 -13.91 -3.09
C ARG A 74 -8.59 -14.68 -2.35
N GLN A 75 -9.62 -14.00 -1.86
CA GLN A 75 -10.75 -14.65 -1.22
C GLN A 75 -11.51 -15.50 -2.22
N ASN A 76 -11.90 -14.91 -3.36
CA ASN A 76 -12.75 -15.58 -4.34
C ASN A 76 -12.09 -16.76 -5.05
N VAL A 77 -10.78 -16.72 -5.26
CA VAL A 77 -10.06 -17.71 -6.08
C VAL A 77 -9.28 -18.72 -5.25
N PHE A 78 -8.72 -18.31 -4.12
CA PHE A 78 -7.77 -19.14 -3.37
C PHE A 78 -8.16 -19.36 -1.91
N ASP A 79 -9.23 -18.73 -1.41
CA ASP A 79 -9.64 -18.70 0.00
C ASP A 79 -8.50 -18.30 0.96
N ARG A 80 -7.65 -17.35 0.50
CA ARG A 80 -6.42 -16.90 1.19
C ARG A 80 -6.52 -15.50 1.78
N SER A 81 -7.74 -15.02 1.99
CA SER A 81 -7.98 -13.76 2.66
C SER A 81 -9.36 -13.76 3.29
N VAL A 82 -9.44 -13.12 4.45
CA VAL A 82 -10.67 -12.97 5.21
C VAL A 82 -10.99 -11.50 5.39
N PHE A 83 -12.27 -11.21 5.53
CA PHE A 83 -12.82 -9.87 5.75
C PHE A 83 -13.73 -9.91 6.98
N GLY A 84 -13.81 -8.78 7.69
CA GLY A 84 -14.61 -8.68 8.90
C GLY A 84 -13.81 -8.96 10.15
N GLU A 85 -14.26 -8.35 11.25
CA GLU A 85 -13.55 -8.34 12.54
C GLU A 85 -13.41 -9.75 13.12
N GLN A 86 -14.49 -10.54 13.09
CA GLN A 86 -14.55 -11.86 13.72
C GLN A 86 -13.66 -12.87 12.98
N GLU A 87 -13.71 -12.87 11.66
CA GLU A 87 -12.95 -13.75 10.79
C GLU A 87 -11.46 -13.42 10.85
N VAL A 88 -11.10 -12.12 10.85
CA VAL A 88 -9.72 -11.67 11.02
C VAL A 88 -9.17 -12.05 12.39
N LEU A 89 -9.95 -11.85 13.46
CA LEU A 89 -9.54 -12.23 14.81
C LEU A 89 -9.34 -13.74 14.93
N THR A 90 -10.26 -14.54 14.39
CA THR A 90 -10.14 -16.00 14.40
C THR A 90 -8.90 -16.47 13.62
N ALA A 91 -8.61 -15.85 12.48
CA ALA A 91 -7.41 -16.15 11.70
C ALA A 91 -6.12 -15.77 12.45
N LEU A 92 -6.15 -14.66 13.21
CA LEU A 92 -5.03 -14.22 14.05
C LEU A 92 -4.77 -15.21 15.19
N GLU A 93 -5.82 -15.60 15.92
CA GLU A 93 -5.74 -16.58 17.01
C GLU A 93 -5.18 -17.93 16.52
N ASN A 94 -5.45 -18.29 15.26
CA ASN A 94 -4.91 -19.49 14.62
C ASN A 94 -3.48 -19.32 14.05
N GLY A 95 -2.87 -18.13 14.15
CA GLY A 95 -1.55 -17.84 13.60
C GLY A 95 -1.49 -17.88 12.06
N GLN A 96 -2.62 -17.64 11.39
CA GLN A 96 -2.76 -17.80 9.93
C GLN A 96 -2.47 -16.52 9.16
N VAL A 97 -2.52 -15.38 9.84
CA VAL A 97 -2.45 -14.06 9.22
C VAL A 97 -1.03 -13.68 8.89
N ARG A 98 -0.82 -13.28 7.63
CA ARG A 98 0.41 -12.70 7.12
C ARG A 98 0.46 -11.19 7.29
N ARG A 99 -0.64 -10.50 6.97
CA ARG A 99 -0.77 -9.03 7.04
C ARG A 99 -2.23 -8.64 7.20
N ILE A 100 -2.48 -7.60 7.98
CA ILE A 100 -3.80 -7.03 8.25
C ILE A 100 -3.93 -5.69 7.51
N TYR A 101 -5.15 -5.39 7.08
CA TYR A 101 -5.50 -4.15 6.41
C TYR A 101 -6.71 -3.54 7.13
N ILE A 102 -6.61 -2.28 7.54
CA ILE A 102 -7.68 -1.55 8.24
C ILE A 102 -8.05 -0.30 7.45
N SER A 103 -9.35 -0.03 7.28
CA SER A 103 -9.81 1.19 6.63
C SER A 103 -9.58 2.43 7.51
N HIS A 104 -9.04 3.50 6.93
CA HIS A 104 -9.01 4.82 7.54
C HIS A 104 -10.41 5.48 7.48
N PRO A 105 -10.87 6.15 8.55
CA PRO A 105 -10.21 6.34 9.84
C PRO A 105 -10.29 5.09 10.73
N VAL A 106 -9.19 4.79 11.43
CA VAL A 106 -9.10 3.63 12.32
C VAL A 106 -9.87 3.88 13.62
N ASP A 107 -10.91 3.07 13.87
CA ASP A 107 -11.54 2.98 15.18
C ASP A 107 -10.71 2.07 16.10
N ALA A 108 -9.79 2.70 16.86
CA ALA A 108 -8.89 1.99 17.75
C ALA A 108 -9.62 1.24 18.88
N VAL A 109 -10.83 1.68 19.27
CA VAL A 109 -11.61 0.99 20.31
C VAL A 109 -12.22 -0.28 19.74
N LYS A 110 -12.80 -0.20 18.54
CA LYS A 110 -13.35 -1.35 17.82
C LYS A 110 -12.27 -2.39 17.52
N PHE A 111 -11.12 -1.95 16.98
CA PHE A 111 -10.07 -2.86 16.52
C PHE A 111 -9.01 -3.19 17.57
N ASN A 112 -9.20 -2.81 18.84
CA ASN A 112 -8.20 -2.98 19.89
C ASN A 112 -7.71 -4.44 20.00
N SER A 113 -8.61 -5.42 20.00
CA SER A 113 -8.25 -6.84 20.10
C SER A 113 -7.41 -7.30 18.91
N ILE A 114 -7.77 -6.87 17.70
CA ILE A 114 -7.01 -7.18 16.48
C ILE A 114 -5.61 -6.55 16.53
N LEU A 115 -5.50 -5.28 16.94
CA LEU A 115 -4.22 -4.59 17.03
C LEU A 115 -3.28 -5.21 18.08
N VAL A 116 -3.83 -5.59 19.23
CA VAL A 116 -3.07 -6.27 20.29
C VAL A 116 -2.58 -7.64 19.81
N GLU A 117 -3.45 -8.43 19.19
CA GLU A 117 -3.10 -9.77 18.70
C GLU A 117 -2.11 -9.70 17.53
N ALA A 118 -2.26 -8.72 16.63
CA ALA A 118 -1.32 -8.45 15.56
C ALA A 118 0.08 -8.17 16.10
N LEU A 119 0.17 -7.31 17.12
CA LEU A 119 1.44 -7.00 17.78
C LEU A 119 2.04 -8.24 18.45
N ALA A 120 1.23 -9.04 19.14
CA ALA A 120 1.68 -10.27 19.81
C ALA A 120 2.24 -11.30 18.82
N ASN A 121 1.67 -11.38 17.63
CA ASN A 121 2.08 -12.30 16.56
C ASN A 121 3.08 -11.69 15.56
N ASN A 122 3.56 -10.47 15.82
CA ASN A 122 4.46 -9.72 14.92
C ASN A 122 3.92 -9.63 13.48
N VAL A 123 2.61 -9.38 13.37
CA VAL A 123 1.89 -9.21 12.10
C VAL A 123 1.84 -7.72 11.76
N GLU A 124 2.19 -7.42 10.52
CA GLU A 124 2.16 -6.07 9.98
C GLU A 124 0.71 -5.59 9.75
N VAL A 125 0.45 -4.34 10.10
CA VAL A 125 -0.84 -3.67 9.94
C VAL A 125 -0.69 -2.52 8.96
N GLU A 126 -1.40 -2.61 7.84
CA GLU A 126 -1.48 -1.58 6.82
C GLU A 126 -2.78 -0.77 6.97
N ILE A 127 -2.71 0.55 6.86
CA ILE A 127 -3.89 1.42 6.89
C ILE A 127 -4.21 1.84 5.46
N ILE A 128 -5.41 1.51 5.01
CA ILE A 128 -5.91 1.83 3.67
C ILE A 128 -6.67 3.15 3.71
N HIS A 129 -6.46 4.02 2.72
CA HIS A 129 -7.04 5.37 2.66
C HIS A 129 -7.96 5.55 1.44
N GLY A 130 -8.65 6.69 1.41
CA GLY A 130 -9.44 7.14 0.26
C GLY A 130 -10.57 6.19 -0.16
N GLU A 131 -10.81 6.09 -1.47
CA GLU A 131 -11.87 5.23 -2.02
C GLU A 131 -11.68 3.75 -1.72
N ALA A 132 -10.42 3.31 -1.63
CA ALA A 132 -10.08 1.94 -1.25
C ALA A 132 -10.51 1.64 0.19
N ALA A 133 -10.37 2.61 1.10
CA ALA A 133 -10.85 2.50 2.48
C ALA A 133 -12.37 2.34 2.52
N THR A 134 -13.10 3.18 1.79
CA THR A 134 -14.58 3.08 1.68
C THR A 134 -15.00 1.72 1.12
N ARG A 135 -14.24 1.19 0.16
CA ARG A 135 -14.49 -0.16 -0.37
C ARG A 135 -14.24 -1.23 0.68
N LEU A 136 -13.15 -1.14 1.45
CA LEU A 136 -12.86 -2.06 2.55
C LEU A 136 -13.91 -1.96 3.67
N GLU A 137 -14.42 -0.77 3.97
CA GLU A 137 -15.53 -0.56 4.91
C GLU A 137 -16.77 -1.34 4.49
N SER A 138 -17.13 -1.33 3.20
CA SER A 138 -18.25 -2.12 2.68
C SER A 138 -18.07 -3.64 2.84
N LEU A 139 -16.84 -4.10 3.06
CA LEU A 139 -16.47 -5.50 3.29
C LEU A 139 -16.23 -5.83 4.78
N GLY A 140 -16.41 -4.87 5.69
CA GLY A 140 -16.25 -5.08 7.15
C GLY A 140 -15.17 -4.24 7.81
N SER A 141 -14.58 -3.26 7.11
CA SER A 141 -13.57 -2.29 7.60
C SER A 141 -12.20 -2.86 7.99
N VAL A 142 -12.07 -4.19 8.01
CA VAL A 142 -10.82 -4.89 8.28
C VAL A 142 -10.74 -6.14 7.43
N ALA A 143 -9.54 -6.46 6.97
CA ALA A 143 -9.24 -7.66 6.21
C ALA A 143 -7.85 -8.21 6.57
N ALA A 144 -7.61 -9.45 6.22
CA ALA A 144 -6.30 -10.08 6.38
C ALA A 144 -5.96 -10.95 5.18
N THR A 145 -4.67 -10.96 4.81
CA THR A 145 -4.10 -12.00 3.95
C THR A 145 -3.58 -13.15 4.80
N LEU A 146 -3.77 -14.37 4.32
CA LEU A 146 -3.38 -15.59 5.03
C LEU A 146 -2.15 -16.25 4.38
N TYR A 147 -1.38 -16.99 5.19
CA TYR A 147 -0.29 -17.83 4.69
C TYR A 147 -0.79 -19.03 3.87
N TYR A 148 -1.94 -19.59 4.25
CA TYR A 148 -2.56 -20.75 3.62
C TYR A 148 -4.07 -20.56 3.50
N ALA A 149 -4.70 -21.37 2.64
CA ALA A 149 -6.15 -21.34 2.46
C ALA A 149 -6.85 -21.96 3.67
N ILE A 150 -8.05 -21.49 3.99
CA ILE A 150 -8.92 -22.05 5.05
C ILE A 150 -9.65 -23.29 4.53
#